data_AF-A0A1F8M170-F1
#
_entry.id   AF-A0A1F8M170-F1
#
_cell.length_a   1.000
_cell.length_b   1.000
_cell.length_c   1.000
_cell.angle_alpha   90.00
_cell.angle_beta   90.00
_cell.angle_gamma   90.00
#
_symmetry.space_group_name_H-M   'P 1'
#
loop_
_entity.id
_entity.type
_entity.pdbx_description
1 polymer ?
#
loop_
_entity_poly.entity_id
_entity_poly.type
_entity_poly.pdbx_seq_one_letter_code
_entity_poly.pdbx_strand_id
1 'polypeptide(L)'
;METQLLWDLLPEEFPYEDKGCELSPSCLNCPFPDCLEQEPWGKERFLKRRRAQRMVELKKEGKSIREIARIFEVSPRTVQRWLKAEERASQN
;
A
#
# COMPACT_ATOMS: atom_id res chain seq x y z
N MET A 1 29.22 35.84 -13.06
CA MET A 1 28.12 34.94 -13.47
C MET A 1 27.32 34.69 -12.22
N GLU A 2 26.15 35.33 -12.11
CA GLU A 2 25.23 35.06 -11.02
C GLU A 2 24.79 33.61 -11.11
N THR A 3 25.05 32.86 -10.05
CA THR A 3 24.55 31.50 -9.90
C THR A 3 23.08 31.65 -9.55
N GLN A 4 22.20 31.64 -10.56
CA GLN A 4 20.76 31.67 -10.33
C GLN A 4 20.40 30.45 -9.46
N LEU A 5 19.92 30.71 -8.25
CA LEU A 5 19.57 29.64 -7.32
C LEU A 5 18.25 29.01 -7.80
N LEU A 6 18.16 27.68 -7.71
CA LEU A 6 16.98 26.92 -8.17
C LEU A 6 15.66 27.42 -7.55
N TRP A 7 15.72 27.95 -6.34
CA TRP A 7 14.58 28.46 -5.58
C TRP A 7 14.12 29.87 -6.00
N ASP A 8 14.92 30.55 -6.83
CA ASP A 8 14.59 31.86 -7.40
C ASP A 8 13.92 31.75 -8.78
N LEU A 9 13.74 30.52 -9.30
CA LEU A 9 13.03 30.28 -10.55
C LEU A 9 11.53 30.52 -10.38
N LEU A 10 10.90 31.03 -11.44
CA LEU A 10 9.45 31.04 -11.53
C LEU A 10 8.92 29.60 -11.53
N PRO A 11 7.70 29.33 -11.02
CA PRO A 11 7.12 28.00 -11.05
C PRO A 11 7.12 27.37 -12.44
N GLU A 12 6.87 28.15 -13.49
CA GLU A 12 6.87 27.67 -14.89
C GLU A 12 8.27 27.25 -15.38
N GLU A 13 9.32 27.79 -14.76
CA GLU A 13 10.72 27.50 -15.07
C GLU A 13 11.29 26.41 -14.14
N PHE A 14 10.56 26.05 -13.07
CA PHE A 14 10.98 25.02 -12.13
C PHE A 14 10.81 23.63 -12.76
N PRO A 15 11.86 22.80 -12.79
CA PRO A 15 11.80 21.47 -13.38
C PRO A 15 11.06 20.50 -12.44
N TYR A 16 9.73 20.56 -12.45
CA TYR A 16 8.89 19.60 -11.72
C TYR A 16 9.00 18.21 -12.36
N GLU A 17 9.93 17.41 -11.86
CA GLU A 17 10.11 16.02 -12.27
C GLU A 17 9.11 15.12 -11.55
N ASP A 18 8.32 14.35 -12.32
CA ASP A 18 7.54 13.25 -11.77
C ASP A 18 8.46 12.06 -11.51
N LYS A 19 8.90 11.93 -10.25
CA LYS A 19 9.72 10.80 -9.80
C LYS A 19 8.87 9.59 -9.37
N GLY A 20 7.54 9.72 -9.38
CA GLY A 20 6.63 8.72 -8.85
C GLY A 20 6.90 8.41 -7.36
N CYS A 21 6.57 7.19 -6.97
CA CYS A 21 6.77 6.65 -5.62
C CYS A 21 7.15 5.15 -5.69
N GLU A 22 7.31 4.50 -4.53
CA GLU A 22 7.66 3.08 -4.46
C GLU A 22 6.63 2.13 -5.10
N LEU A 23 5.40 2.61 -5.33
CA LEU A 23 4.31 1.81 -5.91
C LEU A 23 4.14 2.04 -7.42
N SER A 24 4.57 3.18 -7.94
CA SER A 24 4.45 3.54 -9.35
C SER A 24 5.57 4.49 -9.77
N PRO A 25 6.23 4.26 -10.92
CA PRO A 25 7.32 5.12 -11.39
C PRO A 25 6.88 6.51 -11.85
N SER A 26 5.56 6.73 -12.03
CA SER A 26 4.99 8.02 -12.40
C SER A 26 3.60 8.18 -11.77
N CYS A 27 3.32 9.37 -11.24
CA CYS A 27 2.02 9.74 -10.66
C CYS A 27 0.91 9.70 -11.71
N LEU A 28 1.18 10.16 -12.93
CA LEU A 28 0.19 10.24 -14.02
C LEU A 28 -0.13 8.87 -14.64
N ASN A 29 0.72 7.86 -14.43
CA ASN A 29 0.52 6.50 -14.93
C ASN A 29 0.23 5.51 -13.78
N CYS A 30 -0.13 6.03 -12.62
CA CYS A 30 -0.38 5.23 -11.43
C CYS A 30 -1.68 4.41 -11.58
N PRO A 31 -1.68 3.10 -11.28
CA PRO A 31 -2.87 2.26 -11.40
C PRO A 31 -3.89 2.47 -10.28
N PHE A 32 -3.58 3.29 -9.27
CA PHE A 32 -4.46 3.54 -8.14
C PHE A 32 -5.43 4.70 -8.44
N PRO A 33 -6.72 4.59 -8.04
CA PRO A 33 -7.70 5.65 -8.26
C PRO A 33 -7.41 6.89 -7.40
N ASP A 34 -6.86 6.69 -6.20
CA ASP A 34 -6.47 7.73 -5.25
C ASP A 34 -5.02 7.53 -4.83
N CYS A 35 -4.32 8.63 -4.56
CA CYS A 35 -2.91 8.56 -4.17
C CYS A 35 -2.76 8.09 -2.71
N LEU A 36 -2.12 6.95 -2.51
CA LEU A 36 -1.88 6.38 -1.18
C LEU A 36 -0.92 7.20 -0.31
N GLU A 37 -0.10 8.07 -0.93
CA GLU A 37 0.82 8.98 -0.21
C GLU A 37 0.12 10.26 0.27
N GLN A 38 -1.04 10.62 -0.33
CA GLN A 38 -1.81 11.78 0.12
C GLN A 38 -2.59 11.49 1.41
N GLU A 39 -2.94 10.21 1.63
CA GLU A 39 -3.64 9.76 2.82
C GLU A 39 -2.66 9.44 3.95
N PRO A 40 -2.90 9.91 5.19
CA PRO A 40 -2.11 9.49 6.35
C PRO A 40 -2.13 7.96 6.48
N TRP A 41 -0.95 7.34 6.43
CA TRP A 41 -0.78 5.88 6.52
C TRP A 41 -1.45 5.08 5.39
N GLY A 42 -1.73 5.71 4.24
CA GLY A 42 -2.45 5.08 3.14
C GLY A 42 -1.74 3.84 2.60
N LYS A 43 -0.43 3.93 2.41
CA LYS A 43 0.42 2.81 1.95
C LYS A 43 0.41 1.65 2.94
N GLU A 44 0.64 1.88 4.23
CA GLU A 44 0.65 0.84 5.26
C GLU A 44 -0.71 0.16 5.35
N ARG A 45 -1.79 0.95 5.31
CA ARG A 45 -3.17 0.44 5.35
C ARG A 45 -3.46 -0.43 4.13
N PHE A 46 -3.04 0.01 2.94
CA PHE A 46 -3.19 -0.76 1.71
C PHE A 46 -2.46 -2.10 1.78
N LEU A 47 -1.16 -2.09 2.12
CA LEU A 47 -0.35 -3.31 2.23
C LEU A 47 -0.92 -4.28 3.27
N LYS A 48 -1.34 -3.77 4.43
CA LYS A 48 -1.95 -4.57 5.49
C LYS A 48 -3.25 -5.22 5.01
N ARG A 49 -4.12 -4.47 4.33
CA ARG A 49 -5.38 -5.00 3.76
C ARG A 49 -5.11 -6.05 2.69
N ARG A 50 -4.19 -5.78 1.76
CA ARG A 50 -3.78 -6.75 0.73
C ARG A 50 -3.28 -8.07 1.34
N ARG A 51 -2.48 -7.98 2.40
CA ARG A 51 -1.98 -9.17 3.10
C ARG A 51 -3.12 -9.95 3.79
N ALA A 52 -4.08 -9.26 4.40
CA ALA A 52 -5.25 -9.88 5.00
C ALA A 52 -6.15 -10.56 3.95
N GLN A 53 -6.41 -9.89 2.82
CA GLN A 53 -7.14 -10.46 1.68
C GLN A 53 -6.47 -11.74 1.18
N ARG A 54 -5.14 -11.75 1.04
CA ARG A 54 -4.41 -12.96 0.64
C ARG A 54 -4.58 -14.11 1.63
N MET A 55 -4.62 -13.83 2.94
CA MET A 55 -4.92 -14.86 3.95
C MET A 55 -6.33 -15.42 3.82
N VAL A 56 -7.32 -14.57 3.49
CA VAL A 56 -8.70 -15.00 3.24
C VAL A 56 -8.79 -15.88 1.99
N GLU A 57 -8.11 -15.51 0.90
CA GLU A 57 -8.02 -16.33 -0.31
C GLU A 57 -7.42 -17.70 -0.02
N LEU A 58 -6.28 -17.77 0.67
CA LEU A 58 -5.67 -19.05 1.06
C LEU A 58 -6.60 -19.89 1.94
N LYS A 59 -7.42 -19.24 2.77
CA LYS A 59 -8.41 -19.95 3.59
C LYS A 59 -9.54 -20.52 2.74
N LYS A 60 -9.99 -19.79 1.70
CA LYS A 60 -10.96 -20.25 0.70
C LYS A 60 -10.42 -21.38 -0.17
N GLU A 61 -9.11 -21.37 -0.47
CA GLU A 61 -8.39 -22.47 -1.12
C GLU A 61 -8.28 -23.73 -0.24
N GLY A 62 -8.73 -23.68 1.02
CA GLY A 62 -8.77 -24.84 1.93
C GLY A 62 -7.58 -24.96 2.88
N LYS A 63 -6.61 -24.03 2.85
CA LYS A 63 -5.45 -24.09 3.76
C LYS A 63 -5.87 -23.91 5.22
N SER A 64 -5.20 -24.64 6.11
CA SER A 64 -5.40 -24.49 7.56
C SER A 64 -4.76 -23.20 8.08
N ILE A 65 -5.22 -22.74 9.25
CA ILE A 65 -4.66 -21.55 9.91
C ILE A 65 -3.16 -21.73 10.19
N ARG A 66 -2.72 -22.95 10.51
CA ARG A 66 -1.30 -23.26 10.77
C ARG A 66 -0.45 -23.20 9.50
N GLU A 67 -1.00 -23.58 8.35
CA GLU A 67 -0.30 -23.47 7.07
C GLU A 67 -0.17 -22.01 6.63
N ILE A 68 -1.26 -21.24 6.75
CA ILE A 68 -1.23 -19.80 6.46
C ILE A 68 -0.23 -19.10 7.39
N ALA A 69 -0.21 -19.43 8.67
CA ALA A 69 0.75 -18.90 9.64
C ALA A 69 2.20 -19.17 9.22
N ARG A 70 2.51 -20.38 8.72
CA ARG A 70 3.83 -20.73 8.19
C ARG A 70 4.20 -19.95 6.93
N ILE A 71 3.27 -19.80 5.98
CA ILE A 71 3.51 -19.06 4.72
C ILE A 71 3.85 -17.59 4.99
N PHE A 72 3.20 -16.99 5.98
CA PHE A 72 3.39 -15.58 6.32
C PHE A 72 4.37 -15.34 7.47
N GLU A 73 4.99 -16.39 8.01
CA GLU A 73 5.91 -16.32 9.17
C GLU A 73 5.31 -15.59 10.38
N VAL A 74 4.02 -15.80 10.64
CA VAL A 74 3.28 -15.18 11.75
C VAL A 74 2.70 -16.21 12.69
N SER A 75 2.27 -15.77 13.88
CA SER A 75 1.52 -16.63 14.79
C SER A 75 0.14 -17.00 14.22
N PRO A 76 -0.39 -18.20 14.52
CA PRO A 76 -1.77 -18.58 14.19
C PRO A 76 -2.82 -17.57 14.71
N ARG A 77 -2.55 -16.93 15.85
CA ARG A 77 -3.41 -15.89 16.43
C ARG A 77 -3.48 -14.63 15.55
N THR A 78 -2.39 -14.28 14.87
CA THR A 78 -2.36 -13.16 13.92
C THR A 78 -3.28 -13.44 12.74
N VAL A 79 -3.21 -14.65 12.19
CA VAL A 79 -4.08 -15.09 11.09
C VAL A 79 -5.55 -15.03 11.51
N GLN A 80 -5.90 -15.59 12.67
CA GLN A 80 -7.27 -15.55 13.20
C GLN A 80 -7.80 -14.11 13.37
N ARG A 81 -6.96 -13.21 13.90
CA ARG A 81 -7.34 -11.79 14.09
C ARG A 81 -7.66 -11.12 12.76
N TRP A 82 -6.88 -11.40 11.71
CA TRP A 82 -7.07 -10.79 10.40
C TRP A 82 -8.28 -11.35 9.67
N LEU A 83 -8.50 -12.67 9.73
CA LEU A 83 -9.71 -13.29 9.19
C LEU A 83 -10.97 -12.67 9.83
N LYS A 84 -10.98 -12.50 11.15
CA LYS A 84 -12.09 -11.85 11.87
C LYS A 84 -12.25 -10.37 11.52
N ALA A 85 -11.15 -9.66 11.26
CA ALA A 85 -11.20 -8.26 10.86
C ALA A 85 -11.81 -8.09 9.46
N GLU A 86 -11.44 -8.96 8.51
CA GLU A 86 -12.00 -8.96 7.14
C GLU A 86 -13.47 -9.38 7.12
N GLU A 87 -13.87 -10.33 7.98
CA GLU A 87 -15.28 -10.71 8.16
C GLU A 87 -16.13 -9.50 8.60
N ARG A 88 -15.65 -8.73 9.57
CA ARG A 88 -16.31 -7.48 10.02
C ARG A 88 -16.33 -6.41 8.93
N ALA A 89 -15.26 -6.31 8.14
CA ALA A 89 -15.17 -5.33 7.06
C ALA A 89 -16.07 -5.69 5.86
N SER A 90 -16.49 -6.95 5.73
CA SER A 90 -17.44 -7.40 4.70
C SER A 90 -18.91 -7.26 5.12
N GLN A 91 -19.16 -6.98 6.41
CA GLN A 91 -20.51 -6.80 6.98
C GLN A 91 -20.94 -5.32 7.09
N ASN A 92 -20.02 -4.39 6.79
CA ASN A 92 -20.26 -2.94 6.69
C ASN A 92 -20.10 -2.50 5.23
#